data_AF-A0A355QGC8-F1
#
_entry.id   AF-A0A355QGC8-F1
#
_cell.length_a   1.000
_cell.length_b   1.000
_cell.length_c   1.000
_cell.angle_alpha   90.00
_cell.angle_beta   90.00
_cell.angle_gamma   90.00
#
_symmetry.space_group_name_H-M   'P 1'
#
loop_
_entity.id
_entity.type
_entity.pdbx_description
1 polymer ?
#
loop_
_entity_poly.entity_id
_entity_poly.type
_entity_poly.pdbx_seq_one_letter_code
_entity_poly.pdbx_strand_id
1 'polypeptide(L)'
;DREKLQERLAKLAGGVALVQVGAATEVELKEKKHRIEDALSATRAAIEEGVVAGGGTALLRARAAVVATGEGLSGDEATGARIVHAALEAPARLIADNAGLEGAVMVREVEKASGNIGLNAVTGELEDLVEAGVIDPAMVTRAALQNAASIAGLLLTTEALVSDKPEPAGAMPGGGGMDPMGGMGGMGGMM
;
A
#
# COMPACT_ATOMS: atom_id res chain seq x y z
N ASP A 1 -9.24 -9.87 -22.51
CA ASP A 1 -9.77 -9.41 -23.81
C ASP A 1 -10.35 -8.01 -23.85
N ARG A 2 -11.02 -7.50 -22.79
CA ARG A 2 -11.59 -6.14 -22.78
C ARG A 2 -10.56 -5.04 -23.08
N GLU A 3 -9.39 -5.08 -22.46
CA GLU A 3 -8.31 -4.11 -22.71
C GLU A 3 -7.79 -4.14 -24.15
N LYS A 4 -7.58 -5.34 -24.72
CA LYS A 4 -7.13 -5.47 -26.11
C LYS A 4 -8.15 -4.93 -27.11
N LEU A 5 -9.45 -5.06 -26.82
CA LEU A 5 -10.52 -4.50 -27.65
C LEU A 5 -10.60 -2.98 -27.51
N GLN A 6 -10.46 -2.43 -26.30
CA GLN A 6 -10.38 -0.99 -26.06
C GLN A 6 -9.15 -0.36 -26.71
N GLU A 7 -8.00 -1.02 -26.66
CA GLU A 7 -6.77 -0.57 -27.32
C GLU A 7 -6.95 -0.49 -28.84
N ARG A 8 -7.56 -1.51 -29.46
CA ARG A 8 -7.85 -1.51 -30.91
C ARG A 8 -8.84 -0.42 -31.30
N LEU A 9 -9.91 -0.24 -30.53
CA LEU A 9 -10.89 0.83 -30.76
C LEU A 9 -10.24 2.21 -30.63
N ALA A 10 -9.40 2.41 -29.61
CA ALA A 10 -8.67 3.65 -29.40
C ALA A 10 -7.71 3.95 -30.57
N LYS A 11 -7.00 2.93 -31.10
CA LYS A 11 -6.14 3.09 -32.28
C LYS A 11 -6.92 3.54 -33.51
N LEU A 12 -8.13 3.01 -33.72
CA LEU A 12 -9.00 3.39 -34.82
C LEU A 12 -9.60 4.80 -34.66
N ALA A 13 -9.91 5.20 -33.43
CA ALA A 13 -10.47 6.52 -33.12
C ALA A 13 -9.41 7.62 -32.92
N GLY A 14 -8.11 7.31 -33.04
CA GLY A 14 -7.01 8.24 -32.74
C GLY A 14 -6.87 8.58 -31.24
N GLY A 15 -7.51 7.81 -30.36
CA GLY A 15 -7.57 8.03 -28.91
C GLY A 15 -6.43 7.38 -28.11
N VAL A 16 -5.28 7.11 -28.72
CA VAL A 16 -4.12 6.52 -28.02
C VAL A 16 -3.08 7.60 -27.75
N ALA A 17 -2.82 7.86 -26.47
CA ALA A 17 -1.70 8.68 -26.02
C ALA A 17 -0.51 7.78 -25.63
N LEU A 18 0.69 8.14 -26.08
CA LEU A 18 1.94 7.49 -25.68
C LEU A 18 2.71 8.43 -24.73
N VAL A 19 2.98 7.96 -23.52
CA VAL A 19 3.85 8.67 -22.56
C VAL A 19 5.24 8.06 -22.61
N GLN A 20 6.21 8.83 -23.12
CA GLN A 20 7.61 8.41 -23.15
C GLN A 20 8.33 8.92 -21.90
N VAL A 21 8.81 7.99 -21.07
CA VAL A 21 9.51 8.30 -19.82
C VAL A 21 11.01 8.18 -20.05
N GLY A 22 11.76 9.22 -19.68
CA GLY A 22 13.23 9.23 -19.71
C GLY A 22 13.82 9.58 -18.35
N ALA A 23 15.00 9.02 -18.06
CA ALA A 23 15.82 9.29 -16.89
C ALA A 23 17.31 9.07 -17.19
N ALA A 24 18.19 9.53 -16.30
CA ALA A 24 19.64 9.47 -16.50
C ALA A 24 20.23 8.07 -16.20
N THR A 25 19.58 7.31 -15.32
CA THR A 25 19.98 5.94 -14.96
C THR A 25 18.81 4.97 -15.11
N GLU A 26 19.10 3.66 -15.25
CA GLU A 26 18.06 2.63 -15.36
C GLU A 26 17.20 2.53 -14.10
N VAL A 27 17.78 2.76 -12.93
CA VAL A 27 17.08 2.72 -11.64
C VAL A 27 16.04 3.84 -11.57
N GLU A 28 16.46 5.08 -11.89
CA GLU A 28 15.54 6.22 -11.97
C GLU A 28 14.48 6.03 -13.04
N LEU A 29 14.84 5.44 -14.19
CA LEU A 29 13.89 5.19 -15.28
C LEU A 29 12.76 4.28 -14.81
N LYS A 30 13.10 3.19 -14.09
CA LYS A 30 12.10 2.25 -13.55
C LYS A 30 11.21 2.92 -12.52
N GLU A 31 11.77 3.66 -11.58
CA GLU A 31 11.00 4.36 -10.55
C GLU A 31 10.05 5.39 -11.17
N LYS A 32 10.57 6.26 -12.05
CA LYS A 32 9.77 7.30 -12.70
C LYS A 32 8.68 6.73 -13.60
N LYS A 33 8.96 5.60 -14.27
CA LYS A 33 7.97 4.87 -15.06
C LYS A 33 6.85 4.35 -14.16
N HIS A 34 7.17 3.65 -13.08
CA HIS A 34 6.16 3.13 -12.15
C HIS A 34 5.32 4.27 -11.56
N ARG A 35 5.94 5.38 -11.17
CA ARG A 35 5.23 6.57 -10.65
C ARG A 35 4.20 7.13 -11.64
N ILE A 36 4.52 7.11 -12.95
CA ILE A 36 3.59 7.54 -13.99
C ILE A 36 2.46 6.53 -14.20
N GLU A 37 2.77 5.23 -14.14
CA GLU A 37 1.76 4.16 -14.22
C GLU A 37 0.78 4.22 -13.04
N ASP A 38 1.28 4.51 -11.84
CA ASP A 38 0.48 4.73 -10.62
C ASP A 38 -0.42 5.95 -10.78
N ALA A 39 0.12 7.09 -11.24
CA ALA A 39 -0.65 8.31 -11.47
C ALA A 39 -1.77 8.11 -12.50
N LEU A 40 -1.50 7.37 -13.58
CA LEU A 40 -2.51 7.03 -14.58
C LEU A 40 -3.63 6.16 -13.99
N SER A 41 -3.26 5.17 -13.19
CA SER A 41 -4.20 4.26 -12.54
C SER A 41 -5.06 4.99 -11.50
N ALA A 42 -4.46 5.86 -10.70
CA ALA A 42 -5.16 6.71 -9.74
C ALA A 42 -6.15 7.65 -10.44
N THR A 43 -5.75 8.26 -11.56
CA THR A 43 -6.63 9.15 -12.34
C THR A 43 -7.82 8.39 -12.91
N ARG A 44 -7.62 7.18 -13.44
CA ARG A 44 -8.71 6.31 -13.90
C ARG A 44 -9.67 5.98 -12.76
N ALA A 45 -9.14 5.61 -11.60
CA ALA A 45 -9.94 5.30 -10.43
C ALA A 45 -10.75 6.52 -9.93
N ALA A 46 -10.15 7.71 -9.98
CA ALA A 46 -10.81 8.97 -9.61
C ALA A 46 -11.96 9.33 -10.57
N ILE A 47 -11.82 9.03 -11.87
CA ILE A 47 -12.90 9.24 -12.85
C ILE A 47 -14.08 8.31 -12.58
N GLU A 48 -13.82 7.07 -12.16
CA GLU A 48 -14.87 6.07 -11.95
C GLU A 48 -15.70 6.30 -10.68
N GLU A 49 -15.06 6.58 -9.54
CA GLU A 49 -15.75 6.67 -8.23
C GLU A 49 -15.58 8.03 -7.53
N GLY A 50 -14.92 8.99 -8.17
CA GLY A 50 -14.65 10.30 -7.59
C GLY A 50 -13.44 10.31 -6.65
N VAL A 51 -13.33 11.41 -5.91
CA VAL A 51 -12.20 11.70 -5.01
C VAL A 51 -12.69 12.04 -3.62
N VAL A 52 -11.83 11.82 -2.63
CA VAL A 52 -12.05 12.13 -1.22
C VAL A 52 -10.85 12.87 -0.65
N ALA A 53 -11.03 13.52 0.51
CA ALA A 53 -9.93 14.13 1.25
C ALA A 53 -8.88 13.05 1.63
N GLY A 54 -7.65 13.25 1.19
CA GLY A 54 -6.57 12.29 1.37
C GLY A 54 -5.96 12.32 2.77
N GLY A 55 -4.69 11.90 2.87
CA GLY A 55 -3.94 11.95 4.14
C GLY A 55 -4.53 11.07 5.25
N GLY A 56 -5.33 10.07 4.89
CA GLY A 56 -6.10 9.25 5.84
C GLY A 56 -7.32 9.94 6.44
N THR A 57 -7.63 11.18 6.05
CA THR A 57 -8.76 11.97 6.57
C THR A 57 -10.09 11.28 6.27
N ALA A 58 -10.30 10.81 5.03
CA ALA A 58 -11.53 10.08 4.67
C ALA A 58 -11.79 8.85 5.54
N LEU A 59 -10.75 8.11 5.93
CA LEU A 59 -10.85 6.95 6.80
C LEU A 59 -11.22 7.34 8.24
N LEU A 60 -10.64 8.43 8.76
CA LEU A 60 -11.02 8.98 10.05
C LEU A 60 -12.49 9.44 10.06
N ARG A 61 -12.96 10.08 8.98
CA ARG A 61 -14.39 10.46 8.86
C ARG A 61 -15.31 9.24 8.83
N ALA A 62 -14.87 8.12 8.29
CA ALA A 62 -15.64 6.87 8.27
C ALA A 62 -15.85 6.24 9.66
N ARG A 63 -15.08 6.65 10.69
CA ARG A 63 -15.24 6.13 12.07
C ARG A 63 -16.64 6.31 12.62
N ALA A 64 -17.30 7.43 12.33
CA ALA A 64 -18.67 7.69 12.78
C ALA A 64 -19.66 6.62 12.26
N ALA A 65 -19.49 6.17 11.01
CA ALA A 65 -20.32 5.12 10.43
C ALA A 65 -20.06 3.75 11.09
N VAL A 66 -18.80 3.48 11.47
CA VAL A 66 -18.45 2.25 12.22
C VAL A 66 -19.08 2.25 13.61
N VAL A 67 -19.06 3.38 14.31
CA VAL A 67 -19.73 3.52 15.62
C VAL A 67 -21.22 3.27 15.49
N ALA A 68 -21.90 3.92 14.53
CA ALA A 68 -23.32 3.72 14.28
C ALA A 68 -23.66 2.26 13.94
N THR A 69 -22.81 1.58 13.16
CA THR A 69 -22.97 0.15 12.87
C THR A 69 -22.82 -0.70 14.14
N GLY A 70 -21.90 -0.32 15.02
CA GLY A 70 -21.62 -1.03 16.27
C GLY A 70 -22.74 -0.97 17.32
N GLU A 71 -23.64 0.03 17.27
CA GLU A 71 -24.76 0.16 18.22
C GLU A 71 -25.73 -1.02 18.18
N GLY A 72 -25.84 -1.70 17.03
CA GLY A 72 -26.68 -2.89 16.86
C GLY A 72 -25.97 -4.21 17.17
N LEU A 73 -24.67 -4.19 17.48
CA LEU A 73 -23.85 -5.38 17.67
C LEU A 73 -23.62 -5.67 19.16
N SER A 74 -23.35 -6.93 19.48
CA SER A 74 -23.06 -7.34 20.86
C SER A 74 -21.94 -8.39 20.91
N GLY A 75 -21.35 -8.59 22.09
CA GLY A 75 -20.29 -9.57 22.29
C GLY A 75 -19.10 -9.37 21.34
N ASP A 76 -18.72 -10.45 20.65
CA ASP A 76 -17.54 -10.48 19.77
C ASP A 76 -17.72 -9.66 18.50
N GLU A 77 -18.96 -9.52 17.99
CA GLU A 77 -19.24 -8.68 16.82
C GLU A 77 -18.96 -7.20 17.13
N ALA A 78 -19.36 -6.74 18.32
CA ALA A 78 -19.05 -5.38 18.79
C ALA A 78 -17.53 -5.18 18.97
N THR A 79 -16.80 -6.23 19.36
CA THR A 79 -15.33 -6.21 19.38
C THR A 79 -14.75 -6.06 17.98
N GLY A 80 -15.28 -6.78 16.99
CA GLY A 80 -14.89 -6.64 15.58
C GLY A 80 -15.06 -5.20 15.07
N ALA A 81 -16.21 -4.57 15.36
CA ALA A 81 -16.43 -3.16 15.00
C ALA A 81 -15.40 -2.22 15.66
N ARG A 82 -15.06 -2.44 16.93
CA ARG A 82 -14.02 -1.66 17.63
C ARG A 82 -12.63 -1.84 17.01
N ILE A 83 -12.29 -3.04 16.53
CA ILE A 83 -11.01 -3.30 15.83
C ILE A 83 -10.96 -2.46 14.54
N VAL A 84 -12.01 -2.48 13.73
CA VAL A 84 -12.08 -1.66 12.51
C VAL A 84 -11.98 -0.18 12.84
N HIS A 85 -12.75 0.30 13.83
CA HIS A 85 -12.70 1.69 14.27
C HIS A 85 -11.26 2.11 14.63
N ALA A 86 -10.56 1.30 15.45
CA ALA A 86 -9.18 1.55 15.82
C ALA A 86 -8.25 1.55 14.61
N ALA A 87 -8.37 0.59 13.69
CA ALA A 87 -7.50 0.49 12.52
C ALA A 87 -7.59 1.70 11.56
N LEU A 88 -8.73 2.39 11.50
CA LEU A 88 -8.96 3.52 10.59
C LEU A 88 -8.04 4.74 10.84
N GLU A 89 -7.44 4.91 12.04
CA GLU A 89 -6.45 5.99 12.23
C GLU A 89 -5.05 5.64 11.74
N ALA A 90 -4.74 4.36 11.56
CA ALA A 90 -3.37 3.92 11.31
C ALA A 90 -2.75 4.63 10.09
N PRO A 91 -3.46 4.82 8.95
CA PRO A 91 -2.89 5.53 7.81
C PRO A 91 -2.56 7.00 8.12
N ALA A 92 -3.48 7.74 8.73
CA ALA A 92 -3.26 9.16 9.08
C ALA A 92 -2.12 9.31 10.10
N ARG A 93 -2.07 8.41 11.10
CA ARG A 93 -1.01 8.39 12.11
C ARG A 93 0.35 8.12 11.49
N LEU A 94 0.47 7.09 10.65
CA LEU A 94 1.73 6.74 9.99
C LEU A 94 2.23 7.86 9.06
N ILE A 95 1.32 8.52 8.35
CA ILE A 95 1.66 9.68 7.52
C ILE A 95 2.24 10.82 8.38
N ALA A 96 1.58 11.14 9.50
CA ALA A 96 2.05 12.16 10.43
C ALA A 96 3.40 11.80 11.08
N ASP A 97 3.55 10.57 11.56
CA ASP A 97 4.79 10.08 12.18
C ASP A 97 5.96 10.12 11.17
N ASN A 98 5.73 9.72 9.91
CA ASN A 98 6.73 9.79 8.84
C ASN A 98 7.09 11.24 8.45
N ALA A 99 6.19 12.19 8.69
CA ALA A 99 6.44 13.62 8.52
C ALA A 99 7.15 14.27 9.73
N GLY A 100 7.48 13.49 10.77
CA GLY A 100 8.14 13.98 11.97
C GLY A 100 7.20 14.71 12.94
N LEU A 101 5.89 14.52 12.79
CA LEU A 101 4.86 15.06 13.68
C LEU A 101 4.39 14.00 14.67
N GLU A 102 3.78 14.42 15.77
CA GLU A 102 3.18 13.51 16.75
C GLU A 102 1.85 12.95 16.22
N GLY A 103 1.87 11.77 15.59
CA GLY A 103 0.73 11.25 14.85
C GLY A 103 -0.53 11.04 15.69
N ALA A 104 -0.39 10.64 16.96
CA ALA A 104 -1.54 10.52 17.87
C ALA A 104 -2.21 11.87 18.18
N VAL A 105 -1.43 12.96 18.21
CA VAL A 105 -1.96 14.32 18.39
C VAL A 105 -2.64 14.77 17.10
N MET A 106 -1.99 14.56 15.95
CA MET A 106 -2.54 14.98 14.66
C MET A 106 -3.84 14.27 14.31
N VAL A 107 -3.93 12.97 14.55
CA VAL A 107 -5.19 12.21 14.39
C VAL A 107 -6.31 12.85 15.20
N ARG A 108 -6.07 13.17 16.48
CA ARG A 108 -7.09 13.79 17.34
C ARG A 108 -7.52 15.17 16.84
N GLU A 109 -6.59 15.99 16.35
CA GLU A 109 -6.93 17.30 15.81
C GLU A 109 -7.73 17.18 14.49
N VAL A 110 -7.36 16.24 13.61
CA VAL A 110 -8.16 15.93 12.41
C VAL A 110 -9.56 15.45 12.81
N GLU A 111 -9.68 14.58 13.81
CA GLU A 111 -10.98 14.08 14.29
C GLU A 111 -11.89 15.18 14.86
N LYS A 112 -11.33 16.18 15.54
CA LYS A 112 -12.09 17.34 16.04
C LYS A 112 -12.58 18.24 14.91
N ALA A 113 -11.86 18.27 13.80
CA ALA A 113 -12.26 19.03 12.62
C ALA A 113 -13.36 18.32 11.83
N SER A 114 -13.95 19.02 10.86
CA SER A 114 -15.08 18.52 10.06
C SER A 114 -14.80 18.61 8.57
N GLY A 115 -15.54 17.82 7.78
CA GLY A 115 -15.44 17.85 6.33
C GLY A 115 -14.05 17.45 5.84
N ASN A 116 -13.50 18.24 4.91
CA ASN A 116 -12.23 17.98 4.24
C ASN A 116 -11.01 18.45 5.02
N ILE A 117 -11.21 19.08 6.19
CA ILE A 117 -10.09 19.54 7.01
C ILE A 117 -9.30 18.33 7.48
N GLY A 118 -8.01 18.30 7.15
CA GLY A 118 -7.10 17.21 7.43
C GLY A 118 -5.66 17.70 7.54
N LEU A 119 -4.75 16.82 7.95
CA LEU A 119 -3.34 17.15 8.04
C LEU A 119 -2.71 17.12 6.64
N ASN A 120 -2.22 18.26 6.16
CA ASN A 120 -1.30 18.28 5.05
C ASN A 120 0.11 17.97 5.59
N ALA A 121 0.57 16.73 5.41
CA ALA A 121 1.86 16.28 5.92
C ALA A 121 3.08 16.96 5.22
N VAL A 122 2.87 17.62 4.09
CA VAL A 122 3.92 18.35 3.37
C VAL A 122 4.19 19.70 4.04
N THR A 123 3.14 20.41 4.46
CA THR A 123 3.23 21.73 5.13
C THR A 123 3.26 21.61 6.66
N GLY A 124 2.71 20.52 7.20
CA GLY A 124 2.50 20.30 8.63
C GLY A 124 1.26 20.99 9.19
N GLU A 125 0.39 21.54 8.33
CA GLU A 125 -0.77 22.34 8.73
C GLU A 125 -2.09 21.57 8.59
N LEU A 126 -3.09 21.98 9.37
CA LEU A 126 -4.47 21.51 9.26
C LEU A 126 -5.25 22.45 8.33
N GLU A 127 -5.63 21.96 7.16
CA GLU A 127 -6.28 22.75 6.11
C GLU A 127 -7.28 21.91 5.31
N ASP A 128 -8.05 22.55 4.43
CA ASP A 128 -8.92 21.82 3.50
C ASP A 128 -8.06 21.08 2.47
N LEU A 129 -7.98 19.76 2.61
CA LEU A 129 -7.12 18.93 1.76
C LEU A 129 -7.60 18.86 0.32
N VAL A 130 -8.90 19.07 0.06
CA VAL A 130 -9.43 19.07 -1.31
C VAL A 130 -9.01 20.37 -2.00
N GLU A 131 -9.10 21.51 -1.30
CA GLU A 131 -8.61 22.79 -1.83
C GLU A 131 -7.09 22.81 -2.00
N ALA A 132 -6.35 22.18 -1.08
CA ALA A 132 -4.90 22.01 -1.15
C ALA A 132 -4.44 20.98 -2.21
N GLY A 133 -5.37 20.25 -2.83
CA GLY A 133 -5.08 19.23 -3.85
C GLY A 133 -4.53 17.91 -3.30
N VAL A 134 -4.59 17.68 -1.98
CA VAL A 134 -4.25 16.42 -1.31
C VAL A 134 -5.49 15.52 -1.31
N ILE A 135 -5.74 14.90 -2.46
CA ILE A 135 -6.92 14.07 -2.71
C ILE A 135 -6.53 12.63 -3.02
N ASP A 136 -7.36 11.69 -2.56
CA ASP A 136 -7.25 10.28 -2.89
C ASP A 136 -8.45 9.83 -3.73
N PRO A 137 -8.28 8.95 -4.73
CA PRO A 137 -9.40 8.32 -5.41
C PRO A 137 -10.25 7.53 -4.40
N ALA A 138 -11.58 7.74 -4.40
CA ALA A 138 -12.48 7.10 -3.46
C ALA A 138 -12.40 5.56 -3.54
N MET A 139 -12.29 5.04 -4.77
CA MET A 139 -12.12 3.62 -5.06
C MET A 139 -10.89 3.03 -4.37
N VAL A 140 -9.76 3.74 -4.37
CA VAL A 140 -8.49 3.27 -3.77
C VAL A 140 -8.66 3.17 -2.26
N THR A 141 -9.22 4.20 -1.63
CA THR A 141 -9.48 4.21 -0.18
C THR A 141 -10.40 3.06 0.23
N ARG A 142 -11.50 2.85 -0.51
CA ARG A 142 -12.46 1.77 -0.26
C ARG A 142 -11.83 0.39 -0.47
N ALA A 143 -11.16 0.19 -1.61
CA ALA A 143 -10.56 -1.10 -1.96
C ALA A 143 -9.44 -1.49 -0.99
N ALA A 144 -8.61 -0.52 -0.56
CA ALA A 144 -7.57 -0.75 0.44
C ALA A 144 -8.16 -1.27 1.75
N LEU A 145 -9.21 -0.62 2.27
CA LEU A 145 -9.88 -1.05 3.50
C LEU A 145 -10.53 -2.43 3.35
N GLN A 146 -11.25 -2.67 2.25
CA GLN A 146 -11.91 -3.96 2.00
C GLN A 146 -10.93 -5.12 1.89
N ASN A 147 -9.82 -4.92 1.16
CA ASN A 147 -8.79 -5.95 1.00
C ASN A 147 -8.06 -6.22 2.32
N ALA A 148 -7.73 -5.16 3.08
CA ALA A 148 -7.11 -5.30 4.40
C ALA A 148 -8.02 -6.08 5.37
N ALA A 149 -9.31 -5.71 5.43
CA ALA A 149 -10.29 -6.41 6.26
C ALA A 149 -10.48 -7.87 5.84
N SER A 150 -10.48 -8.16 4.54
CA SER A 150 -10.59 -9.52 4.01
C SER A 150 -9.43 -10.41 4.46
N ILE A 151 -8.19 -9.95 4.31
CA ILE A 151 -7.01 -10.70 4.74
C ILE A 151 -6.95 -10.82 6.27
N ALA A 152 -7.25 -9.75 7.00
CA ALA A 152 -7.29 -9.79 8.47
C ALA A 152 -8.33 -10.78 8.98
N GLY A 153 -9.53 -10.80 8.39
CA GLY A 153 -10.58 -11.76 8.73
C GLY A 153 -10.15 -13.20 8.48
N LEU A 154 -9.52 -13.48 7.33
CA LEU A 154 -8.97 -14.80 7.04
C LEU A 154 -7.94 -15.24 8.09
N LEU A 155 -6.98 -14.37 8.40
CA LEU A 155 -5.92 -14.66 9.38
C LEU A 155 -6.47 -14.87 10.80
N LEU A 156 -7.42 -14.07 11.25
CA LEU A 156 -8.04 -14.21 12.57
C LEU A 156 -8.79 -15.53 12.75
N THR A 157 -9.27 -16.13 11.66
CA THR A 157 -9.95 -17.44 11.66
C THR A 157 -9.02 -18.62 11.37
N THR A 158 -7.72 -18.36 11.18
CA THR A 158 -6.75 -19.40 10.85
C THR A 158 -6.23 -20.08 12.12
N GLU A 159 -6.70 -21.29 12.39
CA GLU A 159 -6.31 -22.07 13.58
C GLU A 159 -5.02 -22.89 13.39
N ALA A 160 -4.65 -23.19 12.14
CA ALA A 160 -3.48 -24.00 11.83
C ALA A 160 -2.81 -23.57 10.52
N LEU A 161 -1.48 -23.69 10.48
CA LEU A 161 -0.64 -23.44 9.31
C LEU A 161 0.22 -24.68 9.05
N VAL A 162 0.21 -25.17 7.82
CA VAL A 162 1.08 -26.25 7.35
C VAL A 162 2.13 -25.63 6.45
N SER A 163 3.41 -25.76 6.84
CA SER A 163 4.54 -25.23 6.08
C SER A 163 5.56 -26.33 5.79
N ASP A 164 6.28 -26.17 4.68
CA ASP A 164 7.44 -27.01 4.42
C ASP A 164 8.52 -26.82 5.48
N LYS A 165 9.28 -27.89 5.76
CA LYS A 165 10.40 -27.83 6.68
C LYS A 165 11.49 -26.91 6.09
N PRO A 166 12.02 -25.94 6.84
CA PRO A 166 13.13 -25.13 6.37
C PRO A 166 14.28 -26.03 5.91
N GLU A 167 14.76 -25.81 4.69
CA GLU A 167 15.95 -26.48 4.22
C GLU A 167 17.13 -26.06 5.11
N PRO A 168 17.99 -27.00 5.53
CA PRO A 168 19.23 -26.63 6.21
C PRO A 168 20.01 -25.70 5.28
N ALA A 169 20.46 -24.56 5.82
CA ALA A 169 21.30 -23.63 5.06
C ALA A 169 22.44 -24.43 4.41
N GLY A 170 22.45 -24.47 3.08
CA GLY A 170 23.49 -25.16 2.33
C GLY A 170 24.84 -24.68 2.85
N ALA A 171 25.74 -25.61 3.16
CA ALA A 171 27.10 -25.27 3.54
C ALA A 171 27.67 -24.40 2.42
N MET A 172 27.75 -23.09 2.67
CA MET A 172 28.53 -22.18 1.86
C MET A 172 29.91 -22.83 1.73
N PRO A 173 30.42 -23.08 0.50
CA PRO A 173 31.77 -23.60 0.33
C PRO A 173 32.70 -22.67 1.11
N GLY A 174 33.32 -23.21 2.16
CA GLY A 174 34.23 -22.45 3.01
C GLY A 174 35.30 -21.81 2.13
N GLY A 175 35.18 -20.50 1.94
CA GLY A 175 36.19 -19.72 1.24
C GLY A 175 37.45 -19.66 2.10
N GLY A 176 38.56 -20.13 1.53
CA GLY A 176 39.88 -19.59 1.80
C GLY A 176 40.52 -19.95 3.15
N GLY A 177 40.94 -21.20 3.30
CA GLY A 177 42.07 -21.59 4.15
C GLY A 177 43.19 -22.10 3.26
N MET A 178 43.91 -21.17 2.62
CA MET A 178 45.11 -21.47 1.84
C MET A 178 46.24 -21.80 2.82
N ASP A 179 46.56 -23.08 3.00
CA ASP A 179 47.87 -23.49 3.54
C ASP A 179 48.69 -24.17 2.43
N PRO A 180 49.94 -23.73 2.19
CA PRO A 180 50.78 -24.24 1.13
C PRO A 180 51.60 -25.41 1.66
N MET A 181 51.37 -26.63 1.16
CA MET A 181 52.40 -27.66 0.89
C MET A 181 51.82 -29.06 0.88
N GLY A 182 52.21 -29.82 -0.15
CA GLY A 182 52.09 -31.28 -0.21
C GLY A 182 50.82 -31.69 -0.95
N GLY A 183 50.85 -32.19 -2.17
CA GLY A 183 51.91 -32.97 -2.78
C GLY A 183 51.23 -34.18 -3.44
N MET A 184 51.37 -34.26 -4.76
CA MET A 184 51.46 -35.52 -5.50
C MET A 184 50.18 -36.37 -5.64
N GLY A 185 49.63 -36.33 -6.87
CA GLY A 185 49.59 -37.55 -7.68
C GLY A 185 48.24 -38.24 -7.88
N GLY A 186 47.96 -38.57 -9.14
CA GLY A 186 47.08 -39.66 -9.54
C GLY A 186 45.68 -39.21 -9.99
N MET A 187 45.38 -39.02 -11.28
CA MET A 187 45.19 -40.04 -12.33
C MET A 187 43.72 -40.53 -12.43
N GLY A 188 43.12 -40.28 -13.60
CA GLY A 188 41.97 -41.01 -14.18
C GLY A 188 40.61 -40.63 -13.59
N GLY A 189 39.56 -40.28 -14.33
CA GLY A 189 39.15 -40.76 -15.65
C GLY A 189 37.84 -41.54 -15.48
N MET A 190 36.86 -41.31 -16.37
CA MET A 190 35.59 -42.04 -16.55
C MET A 190 34.55 -41.84 -15.43
N MET A 191 33.26 -41.57 -15.68
CA MET A 191 32.36 -41.74 -16.83
C MET A 191 31.23 -40.73 -16.71
#